data_AF-A0A9X3B1K7-F1
#
_entry.id   AF-A0A9X3B1K7-F1
#
_cell.length_a   1.000
_cell.length_b   1.000
_cell.length_c   1.000
_cell.angle_alpha   90.00
_cell.angle_beta   90.00
_cell.angle_gamma   90.00
#
_symmetry.space_group_name_H-M   'P 1'
#
loop_
_entity.id
_entity.type
_entity.pdbx_description
1 polymer ?
#
loop_
_entity_poly.entity_id
_entity_poly.type
_entity_poly.pdbx_seq_one_letter_code
_entity_poly.pdbx_strand_id
1 'polypeptide(L)'
;MKNEKLEHLVTFRLSESEYAPYKAILKQTKISRSKLFRSVFITKSALIEVPAPPRPELARLVFLASKTSNNINQIARKLNNAYSTGAISEKVFIETLNNLVSIERSFTSAVDKC
;
A
#
# COMPACT_ATOMS: atom_id res chain seq x y z
N MET A 1 -20.10 -34.13 17.12
CA MET A 1 -19.33 -33.64 15.94
C MET A 1 -18.68 -34.85 15.31
N LYS A 2 -18.91 -35.10 14.01
CA LYS A 2 -18.30 -36.22 13.28
C LYS A 2 -16.78 -36.15 13.44
N ASN A 3 -16.13 -37.28 13.72
CA ASN A 3 -14.67 -37.42 13.67
C ASN A 3 -14.23 -37.35 12.20
N GLU A 4 -14.15 -36.14 11.66
CA GLU A 4 -13.54 -35.91 10.36
C GLU A 4 -12.04 -36.16 10.43
N LYS A 5 -11.53 -36.85 9.41
CA LYS A 5 -10.11 -37.20 9.31
C LYS A 5 -9.31 -35.91 9.09
N LEU A 6 -8.22 -35.76 9.84
CA LEU A 6 -7.29 -34.64 9.69
C LEU A 6 -6.31 -34.96 8.55
N GLU A 7 -6.49 -34.34 7.38
CA GLU A 7 -5.71 -34.67 6.16
C GLU A 7 -4.55 -33.71 5.88
N HIS A 8 -4.65 -32.46 6.32
CA HIS A 8 -3.65 -31.43 6.03
C HIS A 8 -2.72 -31.19 7.24
N LEU A 9 -1.41 -31.23 6.99
CA LEU A 9 -0.37 -30.88 7.96
C LEU A 9 0.02 -29.40 7.78
N VAL A 10 -0.14 -28.60 8.83
CA VAL A 10 0.32 -27.20 8.88
C VAL A 10 1.48 -27.11 9.87
N THR A 11 2.66 -26.75 9.37
CA THR A 11 3.87 -26.57 10.18
C THR A 11 4.55 -25.25 9.81
N PHE A 12 5.04 -24.54 10.81
CA PHE A 12 5.85 -23.34 10.64
C PHE A 12 6.86 -23.24 11.78
N ARG A 13 7.95 -22.54 11.54
CA ARG A 13 8.98 -22.30 12.57
C ARG A 13 8.64 -21.03 13.34
N LEU A 14 8.97 -21.06 14.64
CA LEU A 14 8.84 -19.92 15.53
C LEU A 14 10.22 -19.58 16.09
N SER A 15 10.49 -18.30 16.24
CA SER A 15 11.59 -17.82 17.07
C SER A 15 11.31 -18.11 18.55
N GLU A 16 12.34 -18.06 19.40
CA GLU A 16 12.20 -18.32 20.84
C GLU A 16 11.21 -17.33 21.49
N SER A 17 11.22 -16.05 21.06
CA SER A 17 10.30 -15.02 21.53
C SER A 17 8.84 -15.30 21.17
N GLU A 18 8.58 -15.80 19.96
CA GLU A 18 7.22 -16.16 19.53
C GLU A 18 6.73 -17.45 20.20
N TYR A 19 7.65 -18.35 20.55
CA TYR A 19 7.35 -19.61 21.22
C TYR A 19 7.09 -19.46 22.73
N ALA A 20 7.68 -18.47 23.39
CA ALA A 20 7.54 -18.23 24.83
C ALA A 20 6.08 -18.18 25.34
N PRO A 21 5.14 -17.40 24.75
CA PRO A 21 3.74 -17.38 25.19
C PRO A 21 3.06 -18.73 24.95
N TYR A 22 3.36 -19.40 23.84
CA TYR A 22 2.83 -20.72 23.51
C TYR A 22 3.24 -21.77 24.56
N LYS A 23 4.51 -21.73 24.99
CA LYS A 23 5.06 -22.60 26.04
C LYS A 23 4.41 -22.37 27.41
N ALA A 24 4.12 -21.11 27.76
CA ALA A 24 3.48 -20.76 29.03
C ALA A 24 2.05 -21.33 29.13
N ILE A 25 1.26 -21.18 28.07
CA ILE A 25 -0.12 -21.68 28.02
C ILE A 25 -0.17 -23.21 28.10
N LEU A 26 0.77 -23.92 27.46
CA LEU A 26 0.87 -25.38 27.54
C LEU A 26 1.29 -25.89 28.92
N LYS A 27 2.05 -25.11 29.70
CA LYS A 27 2.36 -25.49 31.08
C LYS A 27 1.15 -25.34 32.00
N GLN A 28 0.31 -24.33 31.76
CA GLN A 28 -0.88 -24.05 32.56
C GLN A 28 -2.07 -24.92 32.18
N THR A 29 -2.21 -25.26 30.90
CA THR A 29 -3.32 -26.04 30.36
C THR A 29 -2.81 -27.42 29.95
N LYS A 30 -3.39 -28.51 30.50
CA LYS A 30 -3.04 -29.90 30.13
C LYS A 30 -3.54 -30.29 28.71
N ILE A 31 -3.47 -29.36 27.76
CA ILE A 31 -4.01 -29.48 26.42
C ILE A 31 -2.86 -29.76 25.46
N SER A 32 -3.10 -30.56 24.41
CA SER A 32 -2.09 -30.82 23.39
C SER A 32 -1.83 -29.59 22.51
N ARG A 33 -0.58 -29.47 22.02
CA ARG A 33 -0.12 -28.41 21.11
C ARG A 33 -1.09 -28.17 19.95
N SER A 34 -1.44 -29.24 19.25
CA SER A 34 -2.33 -29.18 18.08
C SER A 34 -3.74 -28.74 18.44
N LYS A 35 -4.24 -29.11 19.64
CA LYS A 35 -5.58 -28.73 20.09
C LYS A 35 -5.64 -27.25 20.47
N LEU A 36 -4.61 -26.74 21.15
CA LEU A 36 -4.47 -25.32 21.47
C LEU A 36 -4.37 -24.46 20.21
N PHE A 37 -3.49 -24.83 19.28
CA PHE A 37 -3.33 -24.07 18.03
C PHE A 37 -4.62 -24.11 17.20
N ARG A 38 -5.26 -25.28 17.08
CA ARG A 38 -6.53 -25.41 16.35
C ARG A 38 -7.63 -24.53 16.94
N SER A 39 -7.78 -24.48 18.27
CA SER A 39 -8.79 -23.62 18.88
C SER A 39 -8.51 -22.14 18.61
N VAL A 40 -7.26 -21.71 18.76
CA VAL A 40 -6.88 -20.30 18.50
C VAL A 40 -7.08 -19.96 17.03
N PHE A 41 -6.61 -20.81 16.12
CA PHE A 41 -6.72 -20.60 14.67
C PHE A 41 -8.18 -20.56 14.22
N ILE A 42 -9.04 -21.47 14.65
CA ILE A 42 -10.46 -21.47 14.28
C ILE A 42 -11.18 -20.24 14.85
N THR A 43 -10.90 -19.85 16.10
CA THR A 43 -11.54 -18.68 16.72
C THR A 43 -11.10 -17.37 16.08
N LYS A 44 -9.83 -17.29 15.66
CA LYS A 44 -9.25 -16.05 15.11
C LYS A 44 -9.22 -16.01 13.59
N SER A 45 -9.54 -17.09 12.87
CA SER A 45 -9.47 -17.15 11.41
C SER A 45 -10.29 -16.07 10.72
N ALA A 46 -11.47 -15.75 11.26
CA ALA A 46 -12.34 -14.69 10.75
C ALA A 46 -11.81 -13.27 11.00
N LEU A 47 -10.81 -13.11 11.88
CA LEU A 47 -10.19 -11.83 12.23
C LEU A 47 -8.80 -11.65 11.59
N ILE A 48 -8.34 -12.61 10.79
CA ILE A 48 -7.06 -12.48 10.09
C ILE A 48 -7.26 -11.50 8.94
N GLU A 49 -6.84 -10.25 9.16
CA GLU A 49 -6.63 -9.30 8.07
C GLU A 49 -5.43 -9.79 7.25
N VAL A 50 -5.71 -10.35 6.07
CA VAL A 50 -4.67 -10.69 5.10
C VAL A 50 -4.16 -9.36 4.53
N PRO A 51 -2.87 -9.00 4.71
CA PRO A 51 -2.33 -7.83 4.06
C PRO A 51 -2.54 -7.96 2.56
N ALA A 52 -3.09 -6.92 1.93
CA ALA A 52 -3.23 -6.92 0.49
C ALA A 52 -1.87 -7.24 -0.15
N PRO A 53 -1.81 -8.12 -1.16
CA PRO A 53 -0.56 -8.42 -1.81
C PRO A 53 0.08 -7.11 -2.30
N PRO A 54 1.42 -7.01 -2.26
CA PRO A 54 2.10 -5.83 -2.76
C PRO A 54 1.63 -5.55 -4.20
N ARG A 55 1.24 -4.31 -4.48
CA ARG A 55 0.79 -3.86 -5.80
C ARG A 55 1.97 -3.17 -6.52
N PRO A 56 2.83 -3.91 -7.23
CA PRO A 56 3.99 -3.32 -7.92
C PRO A 56 3.58 -2.27 -8.96
N GLU A 57 2.39 -2.40 -9.54
CA GLU A 57 1.81 -1.41 -10.46
C GLU A 57 1.60 -0.05 -9.78
N LEU A 58 1.19 -0.03 -8.51
CA LEU A 58 0.99 1.21 -7.75
C LEU A 58 2.32 1.95 -7.54
N ALA A 59 3.39 1.23 -7.22
CA ALA A 59 4.73 1.83 -7.10
C ALA A 59 5.20 2.44 -8.43
N ARG A 60 4.92 1.77 -9.55
CA ARG A 60 5.22 2.30 -10.88
C ARG A 60 4.41 3.55 -11.21
N LEU A 61 3.12 3.57 -10.85
CA LEU A 61 2.25 4.72 -11.05
C LEU A 61 2.73 5.93 -10.23
N VAL A 62 3.07 5.75 -8.95
CA VAL A 62 3.63 6.80 -8.08
C VAL A 62 4.93 7.35 -8.67
N PHE A 63 5.81 6.49 -9.17
CA PHE A 63 7.05 6.92 -9.83
C PHE A 63 6.78 7.78 -11.07
N LEU A 64 5.86 7.35 -11.95
CA LEU A 64 5.50 8.11 -13.15
C LEU A 64 4.85 9.46 -12.80
N ALA A 65 3.94 9.48 -11.81
CA ALA A 65 3.30 10.71 -11.33
C ALA A 65 4.34 11.73 -10.83
N SER A 66 5.34 11.27 -10.06
CA SER A 66 6.45 12.13 -9.60
C SER A 66 7.26 12.71 -10.76
N LYS A 67 7.55 11.93 -11.81
CA LYS A 67 8.24 12.42 -13.01
C LYS A 67 7.41 13.47 -13.75
N THR A 68 6.12 13.24 -13.90
CA THR A 68 5.21 14.20 -14.55
C THR A 68 5.11 15.50 -13.75
N SER A 69 4.95 15.43 -12.43
CA SER A 69 4.90 16.62 -11.56
C SER A 69 6.17 17.47 -11.68
N ASN A 70 7.34 16.83 -11.70
CA ASN A 70 8.61 17.52 -11.90
C ASN A 70 8.71 18.22 -13.27
N ASN A 71 8.22 17.56 -14.33
CA ASN A 71 8.20 18.15 -15.67
C ASN A 71 7.25 19.36 -15.74
N ILE A 72 6.07 19.28 -15.13
CA ILE A 72 5.12 20.41 -15.03
C ILE A 72 5.79 21.60 -14.36
N ASN A 73 6.47 21.38 -13.23
CA ASN A 73 7.20 22.44 -12.52
C ASN A 73 8.30 23.08 -13.38
N GLN A 74 9.04 22.28 -14.16
CA GLN A 74 10.05 22.81 -15.06
C GLN A 74 9.45 23.65 -16.18
N ILE A 75 8.33 23.21 -16.77
CA ILE A 75 7.63 23.98 -17.81
C ILE A 75 7.11 25.29 -17.22
N ALA A 76 6.50 25.26 -16.02
CA ALA A 76 6.01 26.45 -15.34
C ALA A 76 7.14 27.48 -15.09
N ARG A 77 8.32 27.03 -14.67
CA ARG A 77 9.50 27.90 -14.50
C ARG A 77 9.95 28.53 -15.82
N LYS A 78 10.03 27.75 -16.91
CA LYS A 78 10.39 28.26 -18.24
C LYS A 78 9.36 29.25 -18.77
N LEU A 79 8.08 28.96 -18.56
CA LEU A 79 6.96 29.81 -18.95
C LEU A 79 7.01 31.16 -18.21
N ASN A 80 7.27 31.15 -16.90
CA ASN A 80 7.44 32.37 -16.10
C ASN A 80 8.63 33.20 -16.60
N ASN A 81 9.77 32.57 -16.88
CA ASN A 81 10.93 33.27 -17.43
C ASN A 81 10.62 33.90 -18.79
N ALA A 82 10.00 33.16 -19.72
CA ALA A 82 9.63 33.65 -21.04
C ALA A 82 8.65 34.83 -20.99
N TYR A 83 7.72 34.83 -20.02
CA TYR A 83 6.83 35.96 -19.81
C TYR A 83 7.58 37.18 -19.24
N SER A 84 8.43 36.98 -18.22
CA SER A 84 9.20 38.06 -17.60
C SER A 84 10.17 38.76 -18.55
N THR A 85 10.64 38.07 -19.59
CA THR A 85 11.54 38.63 -20.62
C THR A 85 10.78 39.19 -21.82
N GLY A 86 9.44 39.15 -21.81
CA GLY A 86 8.60 39.64 -22.90
C GLY A 86 8.59 38.74 -24.16
N ALA A 87 9.15 37.52 -24.07
CA ALA A 87 9.20 36.58 -25.19
C ALA A 87 7.82 35.99 -25.55
N ILE A 88 6.87 36.01 -24.61
CA ILE A 88 5.48 35.59 -24.82
C ILE A 88 4.51 36.64 -24.28
N SER A 89 3.30 36.67 -24.85
CA SER A 89 2.23 37.53 -24.36
C SER A 89 1.61 36.99 -23.08
N GLU A 90 1.00 37.88 -22.29
CA GLU A 90 0.24 37.52 -21.09
C GLU A 90 -0.87 36.50 -21.38
N LYS A 91 -1.55 36.64 -22.52
CA LYS A 91 -2.57 35.69 -22.97
C LYS A 91 -2.00 34.27 -23.07
N VAL A 92 -0.87 34.10 -23.76
CA VAL A 92 -0.20 32.80 -23.91
C VAL A 92 0.27 32.25 -22.56
N PHE A 93 0.76 33.13 -21.68
CA PHE A 93 1.17 32.76 -20.33
C PHE A 93 0.00 32.19 -19.51
N ILE A 94 -1.13 32.91 -19.45
CA ILE A 94 -2.32 32.51 -18.67
C ILE A 94 -2.93 31.22 -19.23
N GLU A 95 -3.10 31.12 -20.56
CA GLU A 95 -3.65 29.93 -21.20
C GLU A 95 -2.79 28.68 -20.92
N THR A 96 -1.47 28.82 -21.04
CA THR A 96 -0.55 27.70 -20.79
C THR A 96 -0.52 27.32 -19.31
N LEU A 97 -0.53 28.29 -18.39
CA LEU A 97 -0.56 28.03 -16.96
C LEU A 97 -1.85 27.30 -16.55
N ASN A 98 -3.00 27.71 -17.09
CA ASN A 98 -4.28 27.04 -16.86
C ASN A 98 -4.25 25.57 -17.32
N ASN A 99 -3.64 25.30 -18.48
CA ASN A 99 -3.47 23.93 -18.98
C ASN A 99 -2.59 23.08 -18.04
N LEU A 100 -1.48 23.63 -17.54
CA LEU A 100 -0.61 22.94 -16.59
C LEU A 100 -1.32 22.61 -15.27
N VAL A 101 -2.10 23.56 -14.74
CA VAL A 101 -2.91 23.35 -13.53
C VAL A 101 -3.99 22.29 -13.77
N SER A 102 -4.64 22.28 -14.93
CA SER A 102 -5.64 21.27 -15.28
C SER A 102 -5.05 19.85 -15.31
N ILE A 103 -3.85 19.70 -15.88
CA ILE A 103 -3.13 18.41 -15.89
C ILE A 103 -2.77 17.99 -14.47
N GLU A 104 -2.20 18.88 -13.65
CA GLU A 104 -1.86 18.59 -12.26
C GLU A 104 -3.08 18.12 -11.47
N ARG A 105 -4.21 18.83 -11.55
CA ARG A 105 -5.46 18.46 -10.89
C ARG A 105 -5.98 17.10 -11.35
N SER A 106 -5.86 16.78 -12.64
CA SER A 106 -6.29 15.49 -13.19
C SER A 106 -5.44 14.33 -12.65
N PHE A 107 -4.13 14.55 -12.50
CA PHE A 107 -3.24 13.58 -11.87
C PHE A 107 -3.55 13.39 -10.38
N THR A 108 -3.70 14.48 -9.63
CA THR A 108 -4.03 14.44 -8.20
C THR A 108 -5.36 13.72 -7.97
N SER A 109 -6.39 14.04 -8.76
CA SER A 109 -7.71 13.38 -8.68
C SER A 109 -7.66 11.89 -9.04
N ALA A 110 -6.70 11.45 -9.88
CA ALA A 110 -6.52 10.04 -10.21
C ALA A 110 -5.84 9.28 -9.06
N VAL A 111 -4.89 9.92 -8.37
CA VAL A 111 -4.22 9.37 -7.18
C VAL A 111 -5.19 9.21 -6.02
N ASP A 112 -6.06 10.20 -5.77
CA ASP A 112 -7.05 10.15 -4.68
C ASP A 112 -8.09 9.03 -4.83
N LYS A 113 -8.22 8.46 -6.03
CA LYS A 113 -9.15 7.35 -6.34
C LYS A 113 -8.49 5.96 -6.23
N CYS A 114 -7.18 5.91 -6.01
CA CYS A 114 -6.38 4.68 -5.92
C CYS A 114 -6.22 4.22 -4.46
#